data_AF-A0A7S2Z482-F1
#
_entry.id   AF-A0A7S2Z482-F1
#
_cell.length_a   1.000
_cell.length_b   1.000
_cell.length_c   1.000
_cell.angle_alpha   90.00
_cell.angle_beta   90.00
_cell.angle_gamma   90.00
#
_symmetry.space_group_name_H-M   'P 1'
#
loop_
_entity.id
_entity.type
_entity.pdbx_description
1 polymer ?
#
loop_
_entity_poly.entity_id
_entity_poly.type
_entity_poly.pdbx_seq_one_letter_code
_entity_poly.pdbx_strand_id
1 'polypeptide(L)'
;RLNEDEETVAAVDLLVPGIGELIGGSAREERLGHLERAMAAKGAGLAEDLWWYRELRQYGTVPHAGFGLGFERLVQMVTGLENIRDVTAFPRYPGHAEF
;
A
#
# COMPACT_ATOMS: atom_id res chain seq x y z
N ARG A 1 -9.37 -1.18 6.49
CA ARG A 1 -10.73 -1.21 7.07
C ARG A 1 -10.57 -1.23 8.57
N LEU A 2 -11.25 -0.34 9.30
CA LEU A 2 -11.24 -0.36 10.77
C LEU A 2 -11.89 -1.66 11.27
N ASN A 3 -11.21 -2.38 12.15
CA ASN A 3 -11.71 -3.62 12.74
C ASN A 3 -12.77 -3.31 13.81
N GLU A 4 -13.44 -4.37 14.28
CA GLU A 4 -14.51 -4.24 15.29
C GLU A 4 -13.97 -3.81 16.66
N ASP A 5 -12.68 -3.99 16.91
CA ASP A 5 -12.00 -3.51 18.11
C ASP A 5 -11.84 -1.97 18.15
N GLU A 6 -12.09 -1.29 17.04
CA GLU A 6 -11.85 0.15 16.83
C GLU A 6 -10.40 0.62 17.12
N GLU A 7 -9.48 -0.31 17.32
CA GLU A 7 -8.07 -0.06 17.64
C GLU A 7 -7.15 -0.41 16.48
N THR A 8 -7.51 -1.44 15.69
CA THR A 8 -6.67 -1.98 14.63
C THR A 8 -7.35 -1.91 13.26
N VAL A 9 -6.56 -2.13 12.21
CA VAL A 9 -7.06 -2.20 10.83
C VAL A 9 -6.77 -3.57 10.23
N ALA A 10 -7.60 -3.99 9.29
CA ALA A 10 -7.40 -5.21 8.50
C ALA A 10 -6.25 -5.04 7.49
N ALA A 11 -5.02 -4.97 7.99
CA ALA A 11 -3.77 -4.93 7.24
C ALA A 11 -3.05 -6.29 7.29
N VAL A 12 -2.21 -6.54 6.30
CA VAL A 12 -1.39 -7.75 6.21
C VAL A 12 -0.04 -7.41 5.59
N ASP A 13 1.02 -7.91 6.21
CA ASP A 13 2.39 -7.83 5.71
C ASP A 13 2.95 -9.26 5.57
N LEU A 14 3.45 -9.61 4.38
CA LEU A 14 4.14 -10.88 4.13
C LEU A 14 5.65 -10.67 4.33
N LEU A 15 6.14 -11.18 5.46
CA LEU A 15 7.56 -11.19 5.78
C LEU A 15 8.21 -12.47 5.27
N VAL A 16 9.32 -12.32 4.55
CA VAL A 16 10.12 -13.44 4.04
C VAL A 16 11.56 -13.33 4.55
N PRO A 17 12.29 -14.45 4.68
CA PRO A 17 13.66 -14.44 5.18
C PRO A 17 14.60 -13.56 4.35
N GLY A 18 15.55 -12.89 5.02
CA GLY A 18 16.57 -12.06 4.38
C GLY A 18 16.12 -10.65 4.03
N ILE A 19 15.08 -10.49 3.21
CA ILE A 19 14.66 -9.18 2.67
C ILE A 19 13.59 -8.47 3.53
N GLY A 20 12.93 -9.18 4.46
CA GLY A 20 11.84 -8.63 5.27
C GLY A 20 10.51 -8.63 4.52
N GLU A 21 9.84 -7.48 4.45
CA GLU A 21 8.52 -7.35 3.82
C GLU A 21 8.61 -7.45 2.28
N LEU A 22 7.90 -8.43 1.71
CA LEU A 22 7.77 -8.61 0.26
C LEU A 22 6.43 -8.07 -0.28
N ILE A 23 5.35 -8.30 0.46
CA ILE A 23 3.98 -7.90 0.10
C ILE A 23 3.37 -7.15 1.27
N GLY A 24 2.76 -6.00 0.99
CA GLY A 24 1.94 -5.24 1.93
C GLY A 24 0.53 -5.08 1.38
N GLY A 25 -0.49 -5.27 2.21
CA GLY A 25 -1.88 -5.27 1.77
C GLY A 25 -2.87 -4.89 2.86
N SER A 26 -4.11 -4.64 2.45
CA SER A 26 -5.22 -4.45 3.38
C SER A 26 -6.58 -4.62 2.71
N ALA A 27 -7.58 -4.95 3.54
CA ALA A 27 -8.96 -4.67 3.19
C ALA A 27 -9.17 -3.15 3.19
N ARG A 28 -9.80 -2.63 2.16
CA ARG A 28 -10.05 -1.20 2.00
C ARG A 28 -11.28 -0.81 2.79
N GLU A 29 -11.31 0.42 3.32
CA GLU A 29 -12.51 0.92 4.01
C GLU A 29 -13.61 1.20 2.98
N GLU A 30 -14.66 0.39 3.03
CA GLU A 30 -15.82 0.43 2.16
C GLU A 30 -16.93 1.34 2.71
N ARG A 31 -16.95 1.60 4.02
CA ARG A 31 -17.99 2.42 4.66
C ARG A 31 -17.62 3.90 4.52
N LEU A 32 -18.38 4.65 3.71
CA LEU A 32 -18.07 6.05 3.39
C LEU A 32 -17.83 6.92 4.63
N GLY A 33 -18.69 6.86 5.64
CA GLY A 33 -18.52 7.67 6.85
C GLY A 33 -17.28 7.30 7.68
N HIS A 34 -16.79 6.05 7.59
CA HIS A 34 -15.53 5.68 8.23
C HIS A 34 -14.34 6.19 7.43
N LEU A 35 -14.41 6.08 6.09
CA LEU A 35 -13.40 6.61 5.18
C LEU A 35 -13.25 8.13 5.34
N GLU A 36 -14.34 8.88 5.38
CA GLU A 36 -14.31 10.34 5.53
C GLU A 36 -13.73 10.78 6.87
N ARG A 37 -14.07 10.09 7.98
CA ARG A 37 -13.44 10.33 9.28
C ARG A 37 -11.93 10.09 9.22
N ALA A 38 -11.50 9.00 8.58
CA ALA A 38 -10.09 8.70 8.41
C ALA A 38 -9.37 9.73 7.53
N MET A 39 -10.02 10.21 6.47
CA MET A 39 -9.47 11.25 5.59
C MET A 39 -9.31 12.59 6.32
N ALA A 40 -10.34 13.01 7.06
CA ALA A 40 -10.29 14.24 7.86
C ALA A 40 -9.17 14.20 8.92
N ALA A 41 -8.92 13.03 9.52
CA ALA A 41 -7.83 12.84 10.48
C ALA A 41 -6.43 12.90 9.84
N LYS A 42 -6.30 12.70 8.53
CA LYS A 42 -5.01 12.70 7.80
C LYS A 42 -4.66 14.05 7.18
N GLY A 43 -5.64 14.94 6.96
CA GLY A 43 -5.40 16.28 6.47
C GLY A 43 -6.65 16.94 5.90
N ALA A 44 -6.67 18.28 5.92
CA ALA A 44 -7.73 19.05 5.27
C ALA A 44 -7.64 18.92 3.75
N GLY A 45 -8.78 18.90 3.06
CA GLY A 45 -8.86 18.89 1.59
C GLY A 45 -8.79 17.49 0.95
N LEU A 46 -8.44 16.45 1.70
CA LEU A 46 -8.24 15.11 1.13
C LEU A 46 -9.53 14.53 0.54
N ALA A 47 -10.69 14.83 1.15
CA ALA A 47 -11.99 14.35 0.70
C ALA A 47 -12.45 15.02 -0.60
N GLU A 48 -12.04 16.26 -0.80
CA GLU A 48 -12.28 17.08 -1.99
C GLU A 48 -11.35 16.64 -3.13
N ASP A 49 -10.05 16.50 -2.85
CA ASP A 49 -9.04 16.09 -3.85
C ASP A 49 -9.29 14.66 -4.36
N LEU A 50 -9.78 13.79 -3.50
CA LEU A 50 -10.08 12.38 -3.81
C LEU A 50 -11.59 12.12 -3.91
N TRP A 51 -12.38 13.10 -4.39
CA TRP A 51 -13.83 12.97 -4.57
C TRP A 51 -14.22 11.69 -5.33
N TRP A 52 -13.51 11.39 -6.42
CA TRP A 52 -13.74 10.22 -7.26
C TRP A 52 -13.52 8.90 -6.50
N TYR A 53 -12.60 8.87 -5.54
CA TYR A 53 -12.31 7.69 -4.73
C TYR A 53 -13.39 7.45 -3.66
N ARG A 54 -14.02 8.53 -3.17
CA ARG A 54 -15.19 8.48 -2.29
C ARG A 54 -16.43 8.00 -3.03
N GLU A 55 -16.62 8.38 -4.29
CA GLU A 55 -17.75 7.91 -5.10
C GLU A 55 -17.76 6.39 -5.29
N LEU A 56 -16.60 5.73 -5.29
CA LEU A 56 -16.50 4.27 -5.25
C LEU A 56 -17.19 3.65 -4.02
N ARG A 57 -17.44 4.44 -2.96
CA ARG A 57 -18.18 4.03 -1.76
C ARG A 57 -19.65 4.45 -1.79
N GLN A 58 -20.03 5.35 -2.69
CA GLN A 58 -21.40 5.86 -2.82
C GLN A 58 -22.26 4.99 -3.75
N TYR A 59 -21.68 4.54 -4.87
CA TYR A 59 -22.45 3.90 -5.93
C TYR A 59 -22.11 2.40 -6.04
N GLY A 60 -22.80 1.57 -5.25
CA GLY A 60 -22.66 0.11 -5.33
C GLY A 60 -21.34 -0.42 -4.76
N THR A 61 -20.93 0.10 -3.59
CA THR A 61 -19.70 -0.34 -2.94
C THR A 61 -19.76 -1.80 -2.50
N VAL A 62 -18.58 -2.42 -2.39
CA VAL A 62 -18.41 -3.82 -1.98
C VAL A 62 -17.23 -3.94 -1.02
N PRO A 63 -17.23 -4.94 -0.12
CA PRO A 63 -16.02 -5.33 0.58
C PRO A 63 -14.93 -5.72 -0.44
N HIS A 64 -13.78 -5.07 -0.38
CA HIS A 64 -12.67 -5.32 -1.29
C HIS A 64 -11.33 -5.19 -0.58
N ALA A 65 -10.35 -5.96 -1.05
CA ALA A 65 -8.99 -5.98 -0.55
C ALA A 65 -8.01 -6.00 -1.72
N GLY A 66 -6.77 -5.59 -1.45
CA GLY A 66 -5.68 -5.67 -2.40
C GLY A 66 -4.34 -5.55 -1.71
N PHE A 67 -3.28 -5.81 -2.48
CA PHE A 67 -1.91 -5.77 -2.00
C PHE A 67 -0.99 -5.15 -3.05
N GLY A 68 0.18 -4.71 -2.61
CA GLY A 68 1.31 -4.33 -3.45
C GLY A 68 2.46 -5.29 -3.23
N LEU A 69 3.20 -5.59 -4.30
CA LEU A 69 4.39 -6.43 -4.28
C LEU A 69 5.58 -5.62 -4.76
N GLY A 70 6.67 -5.63 -3.99
CA GLY A 70 7.94 -5.04 -4.43
C GLY A 70 8.58 -5.93 -5.48
N PHE A 71 8.47 -5.58 -6.76
CA PHE A 71 8.96 -6.43 -7.84
C PHE A 71 10.48 -6.65 -7.77
N GLU A 72 11.26 -5.59 -7.54
CA GLU A 72 12.71 -5.69 -7.35
C GLU A 72 13.06 -6.54 -6.12
N ARG A 73 12.29 -6.44 -5.03
CA ARG A 73 12.47 -7.30 -3.85
C ARG A 73 12.17 -8.77 -4.15
N LEU A 74 11.19 -9.06 -5.01
CA LEU A 74 10.93 -10.42 -5.47
C LEU A 74 12.12 -10.95 -6.29
N VAL A 75 12.63 -10.15 -7.24
CA VAL A 75 13.80 -10.52 -8.05
C VAL A 75 15.01 -10.75 -7.14
N GLN A 76 15.24 -9.89 -6.16
CA GLN A 76 16.28 -10.04 -5.14
C GLN A 76 16.16 -11.37 -4.40
N MET A 77 14.95 -11.71 -3.94
CA MET A 77 14.67 -12.96 -3.22
C MET A 77 15.03 -14.19 -4.05
N VAL A 78 14.59 -14.24 -5.31
CA VAL A 78 14.75 -15.43 -6.16
C VAL A 78 16.16 -15.57 -6.72
N THR A 79 16.88 -14.46 -6.91
CA THR A 79 18.26 -14.45 -7.41
C THR A 79 19.30 -14.60 -6.29
N GLY A 80 18.95 -14.25 -5.05
CA GLY A 80 19.87 -14.24 -3.92
C GLY A 80 20.84 -13.05 -3.90
N LEU A 81 20.62 -12.04 -4.75
CA LEU A 81 21.43 -10.82 -4.75
C LEU A 81 21.23 -10.03 -3.45
N GLU A 82 22.31 -9.51 -2.87
CA GLU A 82 22.24 -8.82 -1.57
C GLU A 82 21.74 -7.38 -1.68
N ASN A 83 21.99 -6.70 -2.80
CA ASN A 83 21.64 -5.30 -3.00
C ASN A 83 20.49 -5.13 -4.01
N ILE A 84 19.47 -4.35 -3.63
CA ILE A 84 18.33 -4.04 -4.49
C ILE A 84 18.71 -3.23 -5.74
N ARG A 85 19.90 -2.62 -5.76
CA ARG A 85 20.42 -1.92 -6.93
C ARG A 85 20.88 -2.87 -8.04
N ASP A 86 21.22 -4.12 -7.69
CA ASP A 86 21.77 -5.10 -8.62
C ASP A 86 20.67 -5.89 -9.36
N VAL A 87 19.40 -5.71 -8.96
CA VAL A 87 18.23 -6.40 -9.55
C VAL A 87 17.50 -5.56 -10.60
N THR A 88 17.96 -4.33 -10.86
CA THR A 88 17.44 -3.46 -11.90
C THR A 88 18.59 -2.97 -12.77
N ALA A 89 18.37 -2.82 -14.07
CA ALA A 89 19.45 -2.49 -15.01
C ALA A 89 20.10 -1.13 -14.73
N PHE A 90 19.29 -0.12 -14.41
CA PHE A 90 19.71 1.27 -14.19
C PHE A 90 19.05 1.83 -12.92
N PRO A 91 19.56 1.54 -11.72
CA PRO A 91 18.90 1.89 -10.46
C PRO A 91 18.82 3.41 -10.26
N ARG A 92 17.81 3.85 -9.53
CA ARG A 92 17.59 5.27 -9.21
C ARG A 92 17.56 5.45 -7.71
N TYR A 93 18.40 6.34 -7.19
CA TYR A 93 18.47 6.66 -5.76
C TYR A 93 19.07 8.06 -5.57
N PRO A 94 19.01 8.68 -4.37
CA PRO A 94 19.50 10.03 -4.15
C PRO A 94 20.94 10.23 -4.65
N GLY A 95 21.14 11.20 -5.53
CA GLY A 95 22.43 11.49 -6.14
C GLY A 95 22.85 10.59 -7.31
N HIS A 96 21.98 9.69 -7.80
CA HIS A 96 22.30 8.77 -8.88
C HIS A 96 21.15 8.60 -9.87
N ALA A 97 21.38 9.01 -11.12
CA ALA A 97 20.43 8.94 -12.23
C ALA A 97 21.10 8.64 -13.59
N GLU A 98 22.32 8.08 -13.56
CA GLU A 98 23.06 7.64 -14.76
C GLU A 98 22.60 6.26 -15.22
N PHE A 99 23.24 5.67 -16.24
CA PHE A 99 22.95 4.28 -16.62
C PHE A 99 23.64 3.35 -15.63
#